data_AF-A0A382NTA3-F1
#
_entry.id   AF-A0A382NTA3-F1
#
_cell.length_a   1.000
_cell.length_b   1.000
_cell.length_c   1.000
_cell.angle_alpha   90.00
_cell.angle_beta   90.00
_cell.angle_gamma   90.00
#
_symmetry.space_group_name_H-M   'P 1'
#
loop_
_entity.id
_entity.type
_entity.pdbx_description
1 polymer ?
#
loop_
_entity_poly.entity_id
_entity_poly.type
_entity_poly.pdbx_seq_one_letter_code
_entity_poly.pdbx_strand_id
1 'polypeptide(L)'
;MRWPGLGDPRKRKKTIRFLIFVLIIGVSIGVVSSVIQGFIGQDDPLKVCINNRDTTYKISATLELYVDGNKATVPSNIGFSDTESDDLVKADCQRSLYTLTNDGTIYAEWEEEHQFEIGHFFWIWTNYHEQGFPKKDMLDEKSRIIVNGLESPLYLNALLEDGHHYRAEFTTKEYDESKEADFLPPDLE
;
A
#
# COMPACT_ATOMS: atom_id res chain seq x y z
N MET A 1 12.08 46.31 -8.84
CA MET A 1 11.28 46.10 -10.08
C MET A 1 10.19 47.15 -10.14
N ARG A 2 10.13 47.95 -11.22
CA ARG A 2 9.25 49.11 -11.37
C ARG A 2 8.13 48.73 -12.34
N TRP A 3 6.94 48.42 -11.81
CA TRP A 3 5.81 47.97 -12.61
C TRP A 3 5.29 49.11 -13.52
N PRO A 4 5.09 48.88 -14.83
CA PRO A 4 4.59 49.92 -15.73
C PRO A 4 3.10 50.17 -15.44
N GLY A 5 2.74 51.43 -15.11
CA GLY A 5 1.35 51.88 -15.08
C GLY A 5 0.75 52.27 -13.73
N LEU A 6 1.50 52.22 -12.62
CA LEU A 6 1.00 52.70 -11.30
C LEU A 6 1.16 54.22 -11.06
N GLY A 7 1.91 54.93 -11.91
CA GLY A 7 2.23 56.34 -11.73
C GLY A 7 1.17 57.35 -12.22
N ASP A 8 0.19 56.90 -13.03
CA ASP A 8 -0.87 57.76 -13.59
C ASP A 8 -2.25 57.38 -13.00
N PRO A 9 -2.93 58.29 -12.28
CA PRO A 9 -4.17 57.98 -11.55
C PRO A 9 -5.32 57.50 -12.44
N ARG A 10 -5.37 57.89 -13.72
CA ARG A 10 -6.44 57.43 -14.63
C ARG A 10 -6.23 56.00 -15.14
N LYS A 11 -4.98 55.56 -15.30
CA LYS A 11 -4.63 54.20 -15.75
C LYS A 11 -4.56 53.20 -14.59
N ARG A 12 -4.23 53.67 -13.38
CA ARG A 12 -4.17 52.87 -12.14
C ARG A 12 -5.48 52.12 -11.82
N LYS A 13 -6.64 52.75 -12.02
CA LYS A 13 -7.95 52.13 -11.75
C LYS A 13 -8.26 50.95 -12.68
N LYS A 14 -7.77 50.98 -13.93
CA LYS A 14 -7.93 49.88 -14.90
C LYS A 14 -6.97 48.73 -14.59
N THR A 15 -5.72 49.03 -14.26
CA THR A 15 -4.71 48.02 -13.92
C THR A 15 -5.04 47.29 -12.61
N ILE A 16 -5.51 48.01 -11.59
CA ILE A 16 -5.93 47.38 -10.31
C ILE A 16 -7.15 46.47 -10.52
N ARG A 17 -8.15 46.90 -11.31
CA ARG A 17 -9.29 46.03 -11.65
C ARG A 17 -8.85 44.76 -12.35
N PHE A 18 -7.94 44.86 -13.31
CA PHE A 18 -7.41 43.70 -14.01
C PHE A 18 -6.67 42.73 -13.07
N LEU A 19 -5.83 43.25 -12.17
CA LEU A 19 -5.12 42.42 -11.19
C LEU A 19 -6.07 41.71 -10.20
N ILE A 20 -7.15 42.38 -9.78
CA ILE A 20 -8.18 41.76 -8.92
C ILE A 20 -8.90 40.62 -9.67
N PHE A 21 -9.26 40.82 -10.94
CA PHE A 21 -9.89 39.76 -11.74
C PHE A 21 -8.96 38.55 -11.94
N VAL A 22 -7.68 38.78 -12.23
CA VAL A 22 -6.69 37.70 -12.38
C VAL A 22 -6.48 36.95 -11.05
N LEU A 23 -6.47 37.66 -9.92
CA LEU A 23 -6.34 37.06 -8.60
C LEU A 23 -7.55 36.20 -8.22
N ILE A 24 -8.77 36.67 -8.50
CA ILE A 24 -10.01 35.90 -8.24
C ILE A 24 -10.04 34.61 -9.08
N ILE A 25 -9.71 34.69 -10.37
CA ILE A 25 -9.69 33.52 -11.27
C ILE A 25 -8.61 32.53 -10.82
N GLY A 26 -7.40 33.01 -10.48
CA GLY A 26 -6.31 32.15 -10.00
C GLY A 26 -6.63 31.43 -8.69
N VAL A 27 -7.26 32.13 -7.73
CA VAL A 27 -7.68 31.52 -6.45
C VAL A 27 -8.83 30.53 -6.67
N SER A 28 -9.77 30.82 -7.56
CA SER A 28 -10.91 29.92 -7.81
C SER A 28 -10.51 28.55 -8.39
N ILE A 29 -9.45 28.49 -9.21
CA ILE A 29 -8.96 27.21 -9.76
C ILE A 29 -8.16 26.41 -8.71
N GLY A 30 -7.39 27.08 -7.84
CA GLY A 30 -6.58 26.42 -6.81
C GLY A 30 -7.37 25.82 -5.63
N VAL A 31 -8.50 26.43 -5.26
CA VAL A 31 -9.34 25.92 -4.16
C VAL A 31 -10.20 24.73 -4.60
N VAL A 32 -10.62 24.67 -5.87
CA VAL A 32 -11.43 23.54 -6.35
C VAL A 32 -10.58 22.27 -6.53
N SER A 33 -9.32 22.38 -6.94
CA SER A 33 -8.46 21.20 -7.11
C SER A 33 -8.07 20.55 -5.77
N SER A 34 -7.94 21.33 -4.70
CA SER A 34 -7.54 20.83 -3.37
C SER A 34 -8.67 20.13 -2.63
N VAL A 35 -9.93 20.54 -2.81
CA VAL A 35 -11.08 19.90 -2.14
C VAL A 35 -11.46 18.57 -2.79
N ILE A 36 -11.33 18.44 -4.12
CA ILE A 36 -11.70 17.19 -4.82
C ILE A 36 -10.71 16.05 -4.51
N GLN A 37 -9.42 16.36 -4.32
CA GLN A 37 -8.42 15.35 -3.95
C GLN A 37 -8.63 14.78 -2.53
N GLY A 38 -9.24 15.54 -1.61
CA GLY A 38 -9.52 15.08 -0.24
C GLY A 38 -10.66 14.06 -0.14
N PHE A 39 -11.62 14.07 -1.08
CA PHE A 39 -12.75 13.12 -1.07
C PHE A 39 -12.45 11.80 -1.79
N ILE A 40 -11.56 11.78 -2.78
CA ILE A 40 -11.27 10.57 -3.58
C ILE A 40 -10.42 9.55 -2.79
N GLY A 41 -9.75 9.96 -1.71
CA GLY A 41 -8.93 9.07 -0.87
C GLY A 41 -9.68 8.32 0.24
N GLN A 42 -10.96 8.60 0.47
CA GLN A 42 -11.72 8.09 1.64
C GLN A 42 -12.36 6.70 1.45
N ASP A 43 -12.35 6.16 0.23
CA ASP A 43 -13.01 4.89 -0.11
C ASP A 43 -12.04 3.81 -0.63
N ASP A 44 -10.72 4.05 -0.56
CA ASP A 44 -9.74 3.02 -0.91
C ASP A 44 -9.61 2.02 0.25
N PRO A 45 -10.06 0.76 0.10
CA PRO A 45 -10.07 -0.21 1.20
C PRO A 45 -8.67 -0.47 1.77
N LEU A 46 -7.62 -0.23 1.00
CA LEU A 46 -6.23 -0.48 1.43
C LEU A 46 -5.66 0.64 2.32
N LYS A 47 -6.26 1.83 2.27
CA LYS A 47 -5.73 3.05 2.92
C LYS A 47 -6.63 3.62 3.98
N VAL A 48 -7.75 2.97 4.28
CA VAL A 48 -8.76 3.48 5.20
C VAL A 48 -8.81 2.60 6.45
N CYS A 49 -9.08 3.22 7.60
CA CYS A 49 -9.24 2.49 8.86
C CYS A 49 -10.67 1.92 8.95
N ILE A 50 -10.78 0.65 9.35
CA ILE A 50 -12.06 -0.06 9.47
C ILE A 50 -12.66 -0.03 10.88
N ASN A 51 -11.96 0.54 11.87
CA ASN A 51 -12.36 0.50 13.30
C ASN A 51 -13.79 1.00 13.59
N ASN A 52 -14.29 1.94 12.80
CA ASN A 52 -15.61 2.57 12.98
C ASN A 52 -16.61 2.20 11.87
N ARG A 53 -16.32 1.14 11.10
CA ARG A 53 -17.12 0.71 9.95
C ARG A 53 -17.83 -0.60 10.26
N ASP A 54 -19.00 -0.80 9.64
CA ASP A 54 -19.74 -2.06 9.75
C ASP A 54 -19.28 -3.01 8.64
N THR A 55 -18.28 -3.83 8.94
CA THR A 55 -17.68 -4.76 7.99
C THR A 55 -18.46 -6.07 7.95
N THR A 56 -19.34 -6.22 6.97
CA THR A 56 -20.11 -7.47 6.77
C THR A 56 -19.31 -8.52 6.01
N TYR A 57 -18.40 -8.09 5.13
CA TYR A 57 -17.54 -9.00 4.37
C TYR A 57 -16.28 -9.32 5.18
N LYS A 58 -16.08 -10.61 5.48
CA LYS A 58 -14.94 -11.12 6.26
C LYS A 58 -14.42 -12.39 5.62
N ILE A 59 -13.12 -12.40 5.32
CA ILE A 59 -12.41 -13.58 4.83
C ILE A 59 -11.16 -13.81 5.66
N SER A 60 -10.77 -15.07 5.76
CA SER A 60 -9.57 -15.51 6.46
C SER A 60 -8.76 -16.44 5.56
N ALA A 61 -7.47 -16.16 5.41
CA ALA A 61 -6.55 -16.96 4.61
C ALA A 61 -5.27 -17.23 5.40
N THR A 62 -4.55 -18.29 5.06
CA THR A 62 -3.26 -18.59 5.69
C THR A 62 -2.13 -18.30 4.72
N LEU A 63 -1.06 -17.65 5.19
CA LEU A 63 0.14 -17.36 4.42
C LEU A 63 1.38 -18.01 5.05
N GLU A 64 2.07 -18.82 4.26
CA GLU A 64 3.42 -19.27 4.52
C GLU A 64 4.42 -18.45 3.71
N LEU A 65 5.39 -17.83 4.37
CA LEU A 65 6.45 -17.08 3.71
C LEU A 65 7.74 -17.89 3.66
N TYR A 66 8.38 -17.94 2.50
CA TYR A 66 9.73 -18.43 2.30
C TYR A 66 10.56 -17.35 1.64
N VAL A 67 11.75 -17.10 2.18
CA VAL A 67 12.73 -16.17 1.60
C VAL A 67 14.02 -16.95 1.41
N ASP A 68 14.53 -16.97 0.18
CA ASP A 68 15.75 -17.69 -0.18
C ASP A 68 15.73 -19.16 0.29
N GLY A 69 14.59 -19.83 0.06
CA GLY A 69 14.35 -21.23 0.46
C GLY A 69 14.08 -21.45 1.96
N ASN A 70 14.27 -20.43 2.81
CA ASN A 70 14.08 -20.54 4.25
C ASN A 70 12.69 -20.07 4.68
N LYS A 71 12.02 -20.84 5.54
CA LYS A 71 10.72 -20.43 6.10
C LYS A 71 10.90 -19.17 6.97
N ALA A 72 10.23 -18.10 6.58
CA ALA A 72 10.20 -16.84 7.31
C ALA A 72 8.90 -16.72 8.11
N THR A 73 8.97 -16.05 9.26
CA THR A 73 7.79 -15.79 10.10
C THR A 73 7.04 -14.57 9.58
N VAL A 74 5.72 -14.69 9.44
CA VAL A 74 4.84 -13.55 9.21
C VAL A 74 4.56 -12.90 10.57
N PRO A 75 4.87 -11.61 10.77
CA PRO A 75 4.64 -10.94 12.04
C PRO A 75 3.15 -10.68 12.28
N SER A 76 2.81 -10.59 13.55
CA SER A 76 1.52 -10.14 14.08
C SER A 76 1.38 -8.64 13.92
N ASN A 77 0.14 -8.15 13.92
CA ASN A 77 -0.19 -6.73 13.87
C ASN A 77 0.25 -6.04 12.56
N ILE A 78 0.39 -6.79 11.47
CA ILE A 78 0.45 -6.17 10.14
C ILE A 78 -0.88 -5.46 9.90
N GLY A 79 -0.83 -4.24 9.34
CA GLY A 79 -2.04 -3.47 9.05
C GLY A 79 -2.60 -2.72 10.26
N PHE A 80 -1.83 -2.62 11.33
CA PHE A 80 -2.10 -1.72 12.45
C PHE A 80 -1.07 -0.60 12.44
N SER A 81 -1.53 0.65 12.50
CA SER A 81 -0.63 1.81 12.58
C SER A 81 -1.01 2.74 13.74
N ASP A 82 0.01 3.14 14.51
CA ASP A 82 -0.13 3.92 15.74
C ASP A 82 -0.40 5.42 15.51
N THR A 83 -0.41 5.89 14.25
CA THR A 83 -0.55 7.31 13.94
C THR A 83 -1.28 7.52 12.62
N GLU A 84 -2.58 7.81 12.67
CA GLU A 84 -3.20 8.65 11.64
C GLU A 84 -2.82 10.10 11.94
N SER A 85 -2.14 10.72 10.97
CA SER A 85 -1.75 12.13 10.98
C SER A 85 -2.89 12.98 10.43
N ASP A 86 -3.96 13.17 11.21
CA ASP A 86 -4.63 14.47 11.28
C ASP A 86 -5.58 14.50 12.49
N ASP A 87 -5.48 15.60 13.22
CA ASP A 87 -6.25 16.08 14.38
C ASP A 87 -7.27 15.15 15.10
N LEU A 88 -7.06 15.05 16.41
CA LEU A 88 -8.02 14.84 17.51
C LEU A 88 -8.42 13.42 17.96
N VAL A 89 -8.10 12.33 17.25
CA VAL A 89 -8.33 10.97 17.79
C VAL A 89 -7.15 10.05 17.53
N LYS A 90 -6.35 9.79 18.58
CA LYS A 90 -5.39 8.68 18.59
C LYS A 90 -6.17 7.36 18.69
N ALA A 91 -6.65 6.87 17.56
CA ALA A 91 -7.17 5.51 17.47
C ALA A 91 -6.15 4.66 16.73
N ASP A 92 -5.89 3.45 17.26
CA ASP A 92 -5.11 2.44 16.56
C ASP A 92 -5.83 2.13 15.23
N CYS A 93 -5.24 2.54 14.11
CA CYS A 93 -5.89 2.36 12.82
C CYS A 93 -5.69 0.91 12.37
N GLN A 94 -6.78 0.15 12.30
CA GLN A 94 -6.82 -1.17 11.70
C GLN A 94 -7.20 -1.03 10.23
N ARG A 95 -6.38 -1.57 9.32
CA ARG A 95 -6.63 -1.61 7.87
C ARG A 95 -7.51 -2.81 7.51
N SER A 96 -8.03 -2.83 6.28
CA SER A 96 -8.87 -3.93 5.78
C SER A 96 -8.16 -5.28 5.77
N LEU A 97 -6.87 -5.32 5.46
CA LEU A 97 -6.04 -6.52 5.54
C LEU A 97 -5.10 -6.43 6.73
N TYR A 98 -5.13 -7.44 7.60
CA TYR A 98 -4.31 -7.44 8.82
C TYR A 98 -3.99 -8.85 9.32
N THR A 99 -3.00 -8.93 10.22
CA THR A 99 -2.70 -10.15 10.99
C THR A 99 -2.88 -9.89 12.48
N LEU A 100 -3.40 -10.88 13.22
CA LEU A 100 -3.52 -10.80 14.68
C LEU A 100 -2.37 -11.53 15.40
N THR A 101 -1.87 -12.60 14.80
CA THR A 101 -0.82 -13.43 15.39
C THR A 101 0.30 -13.74 14.40
N ASN A 102 1.36 -14.41 14.86
CA ASN A 102 2.53 -14.77 14.07
C ASN A 102 2.38 -16.10 13.30
N ASP A 103 1.17 -16.65 13.24
CA ASP A 103 0.86 -17.92 12.56
C ASP A 103 0.73 -17.78 11.03
N GLY A 104 0.67 -16.55 10.53
CA GLY A 104 0.46 -16.25 9.12
C GLY A 104 -1.01 -16.20 8.71
N THR A 105 -1.96 -16.16 9.66
CA THR A 105 -3.36 -15.94 9.32
C THR A 105 -3.61 -14.47 8.96
N ILE A 106 -4.02 -14.26 7.72
CA ILE A 106 -4.44 -12.98 7.14
C ILE A 106 -5.95 -12.89 7.27
N TYR A 107 -6.41 -11.77 7.83
CA TYR A 107 -7.81 -11.40 7.83
C TYR A 107 -8.02 -10.28 6.82
N ALA A 108 -9.06 -10.39 6.00
CA ALA A 108 -9.54 -9.28 5.18
C ALA A 108 -10.98 -8.95 5.56
N GLU A 109 -11.23 -7.68 5.89
CA GLU A 109 -12.55 -7.20 6.29
C GLU A 109 -12.92 -5.91 5.53
N TRP A 110 -14.16 -5.87 5.02
CA TRP A 110 -14.70 -4.70 4.33
C TRP A 110 -16.22 -4.58 4.48
N GLU A 111 -16.77 -3.42 4.13
CA GLU A 111 -18.22 -3.15 4.19
C GLU A 111 -18.99 -4.01 3.17
N GLU A 112 -18.43 -4.17 1.97
CA GLU A 112 -19.02 -4.92 0.85
C GLU A 112 -18.04 -5.99 0.34
N GLU A 113 -18.53 -6.91 -0.49
CA GLU A 113 -17.68 -7.90 -1.17
C GLU A 113 -16.61 -7.19 -2.00
N HIS A 114 -15.34 -7.47 -1.68
CA HIS A 114 -14.21 -6.85 -2.34
C HIS A 114 -13.16 -7.87 -2.72
N GLN A 115 -12.60 -7.71 -3.92
CA GLN A 115 -11.59 -8.60 -4.46
C GLN A 115 -10.20 -8.18 -3.96
N PHE A 116 -9.84 -8.66 -2.77
CA PHE A 116 -8.48 -8.49 -2.26
C PHE A 116 -7.51 -9.39 -3.01
N GLU A 117 -6.28 -8.92 -3.20
CA GLU A 117 -5.18 -9.68 -3.79
C GLU A 117 -4.09 -9.90 -2.74
N ILE A 118 -3.32 -10.98 -2.88
CA ILE A 118 -2.20 -11.23 -1.96
C ILE A 118 -1.15 -10.11 -2.01
N GLY A 119 -0.99 -9.46 -3.16
CA GLY A 119 -0.13 -8.29 -3.34
C GLY A 119 -0.55 -7.09 -2.48
N HIS A 120 -1.86 -6.90 -2.29
CA HIS A 120 -2.37 -5.86 -1.40
C HIS A 120 -1.93 -6.07 0.05
N PHE A 121 -1.90 -7.33 0.50
CA PHE A 121 -1.39 -7.67 1.83
C PHE A 121 0.09 -7.32 1.98
N PHE A 122 0.94 -7.73 1.02
CA PHE A 122 2.36 -7.38 1.06
C PHE A 122 2.60 -5.87 0.99
N TRP A 123 1.76 -5.12 0.25
CA TRP A 123 1.81 -3.68 0.22
C TRP A 123 1.47 -3.07 1.58
N ILE A 124 0.40 -3.55 2.24
CA ILE A 124 0.05 -3.09 3.60
C ILE A 124 1.16 -3.41 4.59
N TRP A 125 1.72 -4.62 4.54
CA TRP A 125 2.86 -4.99 5.35
C TRP A 125 4.05 -4.06 5.13
N THR A 126 4.37 -3.73 3.87
CA THR A 126 5.49 -2.82 3.54
C THR A 126 5.30 -1.42 4.14
N ASN A 127 4.07 -0.90 4.20
CA ASN A 127 3.81 0.51 4.55
C ASN A 127 3.31 0.74 5.98
N TYR A 128 2.63 -0.25 6.58
CA TYR A 128 1.89 -0.12 7.84
C TYR A 128 2.30 -1.19 8.86
N HIS A 129 3.59 -1.51 8.92
CA HIS A 129 4.16 -2.35 9.96
C HIS A 129 5.60 -1.89 10.25
N GLU A 130 6.03 -1.97 11.52
CA GLU A 130 7.39 -1.56 11.93
C GLU A 130 8.47 -2.35 11.17
N GLN A 131 8.24 -3.66 11.02
CA GLN A 131 9.07 -4.55 10.21
C GLN A 131 8.45 -4.71 8.82
N GLY A 132 8.45 -3.64 8.03
CA GLY A 132 7.86 -3.67 6.70
C GLY A 132 8.51 -4.71 5.80
N PHE A 133 7.71 -5.39 4.97
CA PHE A 133 8.24 -6.39 4.05
C PHE A 133 9.11 -5.72 2.95
N PRO A 134 10.38 -6.12 2.76
CA PRO A 134 11.30 -5.47 1.82
C PRO A 134 11.05 -5.93 0.37
N LYS A 135 9.85 -5.72 -0.16
CA LYS A 135 9.45 -6.19 -1.50
C LYS A 135 10.37 -5.68 -2.63
N LYS A 136 10.97 -4.50 -2.45
CA LYS A 136 11.88 -3.87 -3.42
C LYS A 136 13.21 -4.63 -3.57
N ASP A 137 13.58 -5.41 -2.57
CA ASP A 137 14.85 -6.15 -2.53
C ASP A 137 14.69 -7.59 -3.03
N MET A 138 13.49 -7.94 -3.51
CA MET A 138 13.16 -9.26 -4.06
C MET A 138 13.21 -9.26 -5.60
N LEU A 139 13.58 -10.41 -6.18
CA LEU A 139 13.57 -10.69 -7.60
C LEU A 139 12.22 -11.27 -8.01
N ASP A 140 11.40 -10.47 -8.72
CA ASP A 140 10.06 -10.91 -9.15
C ASP A 140 10.09 -12.13 -10.06
N GLU A 141 11.08 -12.23 -10.96
CA GLU A 141 11.20 -13.34 -11.92
C GLU A 141 11.47 -14.70 -11.25
N LYS A 142 12.04 -14.68 -10.03
CA LYS A 142 12.35 -15.88 -9.24
C LYS A 142 11.42 -16.05 -8.04
N SER A 143 10.45 -15.16 -7.90
CA SER A 143 9.47 -15.21 -6.82
C SER A 143 8.17 -15.79 -7.35
N ARG A 144 7.48 -16.57 -6.53
CA ARG A 144 6.24 -17.26 -6.92
C ARG A 144 5.25 -17.30 -5.77
N ILE A 145 3.97 -17.32 -6.13
CA ILE A 145 2.86 -17.52 -5.20
C ILE A 145 2.20 -18.84 -5.54
N ILE A 146 2.04 -19.69 -4.53
CA ILE A 146 1.40 -21.00 -4.62
C ILE A 146 0.11 -20.94 -3.80
N VAL A 147 -1.02 -21.27 -4.41
CA VAL A 147 -2.36 -21.26 -3.79
C VAL A 147 -2.85 -22.69 -3.70
N ASN A 148 -3.14 -23.17 -2.49
CA ASN A 148 -3.55 -24.54 -2.21
C ASN A 148 -2.63 -25.61 -2.84
N GLY A 149 -1.32 -25.32 -2.91
CA GLY A 149 -0.31 -26.21 -3.49
C GLY A 149 -0.11 -26.09 -5.00
N LEU A 150 -0.86 -25.23 -5.69
CA LEU A 150 -0.70 -24.97 -7.13
C LEU A 150 -0.08 -23.58 -7.36
N GLU A 151 0.96 -23.50 -8.18
CA GLU A 151 1.55 -22.22 -8.55
C GLU A 151 0.55 -21.35 -9.31
N SER A 152 0.34 -20.14 -8.82
CA SER A 152 -0.59 -19.18 -9.39
C SER A 152 0.06 -18.43 -10.55
N PRO A 153 -0.54 -18.42 -11.75
CA PRO A 153 -0.04 -17.64 -12.88
C PRO A 153 -0.21 -16.12 -12.65
N LEU A 154 -1.02 -15.73 -11.66
CA LEU A 154 -1.30 -14.33 -11.34
C LEU A 154 -0.27 -13.73 -10.37
N TYR A 155 0.61 -14.56 -9.78
CA TYR A 155 1.63 -14.11 -8.81
C TYR A 155 1.00 -13.26 -7.70
N LEU A 156 1.40 -12.00 -7.53
CA LEU A 156 0.87 -11.07 -6.52
C LEU A 156 -0.59 -10.66 -6.76
N ASN A 157 -1.10 -10.83 -7.98
CA ASN A 157 -2.49 -10.52 -8.30
C ASN A 157 -3.43 -11.72 -8.02
N ALA A 158 -2.94 -12.75 -7.33
CA ALA A 158 -3.77 -13.86 -6.89
C ALA A 158 -4.81 -13.34 -5.88
N LEU A 159 -6.09 -13.58 -6.19
CA LEU A 159 -7.20 -13.20 -5.34
C LEU A 159 -7.11 -13.93 -3.99
N LEU A 160 -7.42 -13.20 -2.92
CA LEU A 160 -7.54 -13.72 -1.57
C LEU A 160 -8.96 -14.30 -1.40
N GLU A 161 -9.03 -15.59 -1.10
CA GLU A 161 -10.30 -16.30 -0.89
C GLU A 161 -10.34 -16.92 0.51
N ASP A 162 -11.55 -17.04 1.08
CA ASP A 162 -11.73 -17.57 2.43
C ASP A 162 -11.31 -19.05 2.53
N GLY A 163 -10.56 -19.37 3.59
CA GLY A 163 -10.03 -20.69 3.86
C GLY A 163 -8.85 -21.13 2.99
N HIS A 164 -8.40 -20.30 2.05
CA HIS A 164 -7.28 -20.66 1.18
C HIS A 164 -5.92 -20.58 1.88
N HIS A 165 -5.01 -21.45 1.43
CA HIS A 165 -3.62 -21.49 1.87
C HIS A 165 -2.71 -20.95 0.79
N TYR A 166 -2.02 -19.86 1.10
CA TYR A 166 -1.05 -19.21 0.23
C TYR A 166 0.36 -19.54 0.73
N ARG A 167 1.25 -19.88 -0.19
CA ARG A 167 2.68 -19.93 0.05
C ARG A 167 3.35 -18.93 -0.87
N ALA A 168 4.05 -17.97 -0.29
CA ALA A 168 4.83 -17.00 -1.02
C ALA A 168 6.32 -17.36 -0.89
N GLU A 169 6.97 -17.60 -2.02
CA GLU A 169 8.40 -17.88 -2.08
C GLU A 169 9.07 -16.70 -2.79
N PHE A 170 9.90 -15.96 -2.06
CA PHE A 170 10.66 -14.84 -2.59
C PHE A 170 12.15 -15.16 -2.63
N THR A 171 12.81 -14.64 -3.65
CA THR A 171 14.27 -14.69 -3.78
C THR A 171 14.82 -13.28 -3.66
N THR A 172 15.79 -13.03 -2.79
CA THR A 172 16.43 -11.73 -2.65
C THR A 172 17.35 -11.42 -3.83
N LYS A 173 17.55 -10.12 -4.13
CA LYS A 173 18.49 -9.69 -5.18
C LYS A 173 19.95 -9.99 -4.86
N GLU A 174 20.26 -10.08 -3.57
CA GLU A 174 21.59 -10.43 -3.06
C GLU A 174 21.80 -11.95 -2.98
N TYR A 175 20.78 -12.75 -3.33
CA TYR A 175 20.87 -14.20 -3.32
C TYR A 175 21.91 -14.67 -4.34
N ASP A 176 22.95 -15.32 -3.82
CA ASP A 176 24.05 -15.88 -4.59
C ASP A 176 23.84 -17.38 -4.81
N GLU A 177 23.45 -17.74 -6.03
CA GLU A 177 23.20 -19.13 -6.44
C GLU A 177 24.44 -20.03 -6.33
N SER A 178 25.65 -19.44 -6.28
CA SER A 178 26.89 -20.22 -6.14
C SER A 178 26.98 -20.97 -4.79
N LYS A 179 26.23 -20.51 -3.77
CA LYS A 179 26.20 -21.14 -2.45
C LYS A 179 25.40 -22.45 -2.41
N GLU A 180 24.52 -22.71 -3.37
CA GLU A 180 23.86 -24.02 -3.50
C GLU A 180 24.76 -25.03 -4.24
N ALA A 181 25.57 -24.55 -5.21
CA ALA A 181 26.49 -25.39 -5.96
C ALA A 181 27.68 -25.89 -5.11
N ASP A 182 28.05 -25.17 -4.04
CA ASP A 182 29.09 -25.59 -3.08
C ASP A 182 28.71 -26.84 -2.25
N PHE A 183 27.43 -27.24 -2.23
CA PHE A 183 26.98 -28.46 -1.57
C PHE A 183 26.89 -29.68 -2.51
N LEU A 184 27.12 -29.50 -3.81
CA LEU A 184 27.26 -30.63 -4.73
C LEU A 184 28.68 -31.21 -4.57
N PRO A 185 28.83 -32.52 -4.33
CA PRO A 185 30.15 -33.13 -4.29
C PRO A 185 30.84 -32.89 -5.64
N PRO A 186 32.12 -32.51 -5.65
CA PRO A 186 32.86 -32.28 -6.88
C PRO A 186 33.11 -33.63 -7.55
N ASP A 187 32.15 -34.15 -8.32
CA ASP A 187 32.30 -35.30 -9.24
C ASP A 187 31.01 -35.53 -10.05
N LEU A 188 30.56 -34.55 -10.83
CA LEU A 188 29.67 -34.78 -11.99
C LEU A 188 29.94 -33.68 -13.04
N GLU A 189 31.11 -33.76 -13.69
CA GLU A 189 31.36 -33.10 -15.00
C GLU A 189 30.64 -33.82 -16.14
#